data_AF-A0A848VFS2-F1
#
_entry.id   AF-A0A848VFS2-F1
#
_cell.length_a   1.000
_cell.length_b   1.000
_cell.length_c   1.000
_cell.angle_alpha   90.00
_cell.angle_beta   90.00
_cell.angle_gamma   90.00
#
_symmetry.space_group_name_H-M   'P 1'
#
loop_
_entity.id
_entity.type
_entity.pdbx_description
1 polymer ?
#
loop_
_entity_poly.entity_id
_entity_poly.type
_entity_poly.pdbx_seq_one_letter_code
_entity_poly.pdbx_strand_id
1 'polypeptide(L)'
;FDEIGIPYTYLSEQDLAGDLSQFDVLILPRARSSSQALVRGNSRVGPALPWMPSEEYPHIGKIDQTEDQRLGMGYDGLGNLTEWIEAGGVFITSGSSAAFPIDMGITRRISIRETRNLQARGSIVRTAVDDNSPITYGYTGDIPMYFSAGPVFSINKGLGDARTPDWYKDAAWMEEVPRTVVSFAKEDIGMSGMLQGEGELTGTPAVVDVPVGEGHVVLFAGRPVRRWNTQGNHALIFNTMLHWNDLRTGWPERPGDDDEDETGGLLEWANQH
;
A
#
# COMPACT_ATOMS: atom_id res chain seq x y z
N PHE A 1 16.78 -2.00 -8.71
CA PHE A 1 17.04 -0.59 -9.02
C PHE A 1 18.44 -0.43 -9.61
N ASP A 2 19.50 -0.89 -8.94
CA ASP A 2 20.89 -0.84 -9.46
C ASP A 2 21.06 -1.43 -10.87
N GLU A 3 20.59 -2.66 -11.11
CA GLU A 3 20.77 -3.35 -12.39
C GLU A 3 20.02 -2.71 -13.57
N ILE A 4 18.95 -1.96 -13.28
CA ILE A 4 18.07 -1.34 -14.28
C ILE A 4 18.30 0.17 -14.42
N GLY A 5 19.22 0.74 -13.64
CA GLY A 5 19.63 2.15 -13.76
C GLY A 5 18.61 3.19 -13.31
N ILE A 6 17.60 2.81 -12.52
CA ILE A 6 16.67 3.79 -11.93
C ILE A 6 17.40 4.53 -10.79
N PRO A 7 17.51 5.87 -10.82
CA PRO A 7 18.10 6.63 -9.73
C PRO A 7 17.24 6.48 -8.48
N TYR A 8 17.86 6.18 -7.35
CA TYR A 8 17.16 6.03 -6.09
C TYR A 8 18.04 6.48 -4.93
N THR A 9 17.39 6.92 -3.86
CA THR A 9 18.01 7.33 -2.62
C THR A 9 17.46 6.47 -1.50
N TYR A 10 18.33 5.99 -0.62
CA TYR A 10 17.89 5.39 0.64
C TYR A 10 17.58 6.51 1.61
N LEU A 11 16.38 6.46 2.20
CA LEU A 11 15.95 7.35 3.26
C LEU A 11 15.73 6.53 4.53
N SER A 12 16.23 7.03 5.65
CA SER A 12 15.75 6.67 6.98
C SER A 12 14.36 7.25 7.18
N GLU A 13 13.58 6.68 8.11
CA GLU A 13 12.34 7.31 8.56
C GLU A 13 12.59 8.74 9.07
N GLN A 14 13.78 9.01 9.64
CA GLN A 14 14.16 10.34 10.15
C GLN A 14 14.23 11.39 9.04
N ASP A 15 14.57 11.00 7.82
CA ASP A 15 14.71 11.92 6.68
C ASP A 15 13.36 12.45 6.20
N LEU A 16 12.24 11.80 6.58
CA LEU A 16 10.91 12.26 6.23
C LEU A 16 10.56 13.62 6.89
N ALA A 17 11.26 14.00 7.96
CA ALA A 17 11.16 15.35 8.53
C ALA A 17 11.84 16.44 7.67
N GLY A 18 12.57 16.05 6.62
CA GLY A 18 13.20 16.94 5.66
C GLY A 18 12.32 17.28 4.46
N ASP A 19 12.96 17.81 3.41
CA ASP A 19 12.32 18.16 2.15
C ASP A 19 12.18 16.94 1.22
N LEU A 20 10.93 16.61 0.89
CA LEU A 20 10.58 15.47 0.04
C LEU A 20 10.32 15.86 -1.43
N SER A 21 10.33 17.16 -1.77
CA SER A 21 9.97 17.66 -3.10
C SER A 21 10.89 17.18 -4.24
N GLN A 22 12.07 16.69 -3.89
CA GLN A 22 13.03 16.08 -4.82
C GLN A 22 12.64 14.65 -5.28
N PHE A 23 11.60 14.06 -4.70
CA PHE A 23 11.14 12.70 -5.00
C PHE A 23 9.74 12.71 -5.61
N ASP A 24 9.54 11.94 -6.68
CA ASP A 24 8.21 11.71 -7.25
C ASP A 24 7.51 10.49 -6.60
N VAL A 25 8.32 9.49 -6.20
CA VAL A 25 7.83 8.23 -5.63
C VAL A 25 8.63 7.86 -4.38
N LEU A 26 7.92 7.54 -3.31
CA LEU A 26 8.49 6.99 -2.09
C LEU A 26 7.96 5.56 -1.89
N ILE A 27 8.85 4.64 -1.55
CA ILE A 27 8.48 3.23 -1.33
C ILE A 27 8.83 2.85 0.11
N LEU A 28 7.80 2.51 0.89
CA LEU A 28 7.95 1.88 2.19
C LEU A 28 7.79 0.35 2.03
N PRO A 29 8.90 -0.39 1.87
CA PRO A 29 8.83 -1.84 1.83
C PRO A 29 8.38 -2.38 3.19
N ARG A 30 8.17 -3.70 3.27
CA ARG A 30 7.77 -4.36 4.51
C ARG A 30 8.71 -4.01 5.68
N ALA A 31 8.20 -3.23 6.62
CA ALA A 31 8.82 -2.91 7.89
C ALA A 31 8.38 -3.91 8.96
N ARG A 32 9.23 -4.08 9.98
CA ARG A 32 8.92 -4.88 11.18
C ARG A 32 8.31 -4.03 12.31
N SER A 33 8.49 -2.73 12.25
CA SER A 33 7.99 -1.76 13.21
C SER A 33 6.48 -1.56 13.07
N SER A 34 5.77 -1.27 14.16
CA SER A 34 4.38 -0.82 14.09
C SER A 34 4.31 0.61 13.56
N SER A 35 3.14 1.03 13.07
CA SER A 35 2.92 2.37 12.56
C SER A 35 3.28 3.45 13.58
N GLN A 36 2.90 3.25 14.85
CA GLN A 36 3.23 4.17 15.94
C GLN A 36 4.74 4.21 16.23
N ALA A 37 5.44 3.08 16.07
CA ALA A 37 6.89 3.02 16.26
C ALA A 37 7.65 3.69 15.11
N LEU A 38 7.14 3.63 13.87
CA LEU A 38 7.70 4.37 12.74
C LEU A 38 7.62 5.90 12.96
N VAL A 39 6.52 6.38 13.55
CA VAL A 39 6.37 7.81 13.91
C VAL A 39 7.21 8.17 15.13
N ARG A 40 7.00 7.49 16.25
CA ARG A 40 7.58 7.91 17.54
C ARG A 40 9.03 7.48 17.72
N GLY A 41 9.46 6.42 17.05
CA GLY A 41 10.70 5.72 17.32
C GLY A 41 10.61 4.78 18.54
N ASN A 42 11.77 4.27 18.95
CA ASN A 42 11.96 3.38 20.09
C ASN A 42 12.14 4.16 21.41
N SER A 43 12.12 3.44 22.54
CA SER A 43 12.38 4.04 23.85
C SER A 43 13.73 4.75 23.91
N ARG A 44 13.72 6.03 24.29
CA ARG A 44 14.92 6.88 24.38
C ARG A 44 15.56 6.88 25.78
N VAL A 45 15.16 5.96 26.65
CA VAL A 45 15.77 5.81 27.99
C VAL A 45 17.25 5.44 27.84
N GLY A 46 18.12 6.14 28.57
CA GLY A 46 19.57 5.95 28.49
C GLY A 46 20.24 6.73 27.35
N PRO A 47 21.55 6.53 27.14
CA PRO A 47 22.31 7.26 26.13
C PRO A 47 21.82 6.97 24.71
N ALA A 48 22.11 7.90 23.79
CA ALA A 48 21.88 7.72 22.35
C ALA A 48 22.62 6.50 21.81
N LEU A 49 22.05 5.86 20.79
CA LEU A 49 22.64 4.72 20.09
C LEU A 49 23.06 5.16 18.68
N PRO A 50 24.27 5.72 18.52
CA PRO A 50 24.71 6.22 17.23
C PRO A 50 25.00 5.07 16.26
N TRP A 51 24.68 5.31 14.98
CA TRP A 51 25.10 4.51 13.85
C TRP A 51 26.01 5.33 12.96
N MET A 52 27.25 5.45 13.38
CA MET A 52 28.25 6.26 12.71
C MET A 52 29.61 5.57 12.79
N PRO A 53 30.50 5.79 11.80
CA PRO A 53 31.86 5.33 11.92
C PRO A 53 32.51 5.89 13.19
N SER A 54 33.19 5.03 13.95
CA SER A 54 34.03 5.42 15.08
C SER A 54 35.39 4.75 14.98
N GLU A 55 36.34 5.13 15.85
CA GLU A 55 37.64 4.44 15.92
C GLU A 55 37.49 2.93 16.18
N GLU A 56 36.52 2.56 17.02
CA GLU A 56 36.23 1.16 17.36
C GLU A 56 35.41 0.44 16.27
N TYR A 57 34.53 1.17 15.57
CA TYR A 57 33.65 0.63 14.53
C TYR A 57 33.81 1.40 13.20
N PRO A 58 34.96 1.31 12.51
CA PRO A 58 35.23 2.12 11.30
C PRO A 58 34.48 1.64 10.05
N HIS A 59 33.69 0.57 10.15
CA HIS A 59 33.04 -0.07 9.01
C HIS A 59 31.51 0.03 8.99
N ILE A 60 30.91 0.61 10.03
CA ILE A 60 29.47 0.93 10.06
C ILE A 60 29.22 2.31 9.45
N GLY A 61 27.95 2.66 9.22
CA GLY A 61 27.58 4.02 8.81
C GLY A 61 28.01 4.41 7.39
N LYS A 62 28.32 3.45 6.49
CA LYS A 62 28.79 3.78 5.14
C LYS A 62 27.69 4.18 4.16
N ILE A 63 26.49 3.65 4.35
CA ILE A 63 25.34 3.87 3.46
C ILE A 63 24.41 4.93 4.04
N ASP A 64 24.22 4.91 5.36
CA ASP A 64 23.37 5.81 6.11
C ASP A 64 23.95 5.99 7.53
N GLN A 65 23.71 7.14 8.16
CA GLN A 65 24.26 7.51 9.46
C GLN A 65 23.24 8.26 10.31
N THR A 66 23.25 7.99 11.61
CA THR A 66 22.42 8.75 12.57
C THR A 66 23.10 8.82 13.93
N GLU A 67 22.90 9.93 14.63
CA GLU A 67 23.36 10.09 16.01
C GLU A 67 22.54 9.24 17.01
N ASP A 68 21.32 8.84 16.63
CA ASP A 68 20.48 7.95 17.44
C ASP A 68 19.51 7.13 16.57
N GLN A 69 19.80 5.83 16.42
CA GLN A 69 18.95 4.89 15.67
C GLN A 69 17.54 4.71 16.22
N ARG A 70 17.27 5.24 17.41
CA ARG A 70 15.97 5.07 18.08
C ARG A 70 14.94 6.09 17.61
N LEU A 71 15.32 7.10 16.83
CA LEU A 71 14.40 8.11 16.33
C LEU A 71 13.52 7.55 15.20
N GLY A 72 12.24 7.93 15.22
CA GLY A 72 11.33 7.74 14.09
C GLY A 72 11.20 9.02 13.27
N MET A 73 10.27 9.05 12.33
CA MET A 73 10.01 10.24 11.48
C MET A 73 9.46 11.45 12.26
N GLY A 74 8.88 11.22 13.44
CA GLY A 74 8.17 12.25 14.20
C GLY A 74 6.84 12.65 13.56
N TYR A 75 6.09 13.51 14.24
CA TYR A 75 4.84 14.05 13.68
C TYR A 75 5.10 15.04 12.55
N ASP A 76 6.24 15.76 12.60
CA ASP A 76 6.64 16.65 11.51
C ASP A 76 6.93 15.85 10.24
N GLY A 77 7.66 14.73 10.33
CA GLY A 77 7.89 13.86 9.17
C GLY A 77 6.62 13.19 8.64
N LEU A 78 5.66 12.86 9.52
CA LEU A 78 4.33 12.42 9.09
C LEU A 78 3.56 13.51 8.36
N GLY A 79 3.62 14.75 8.85
CA GLY A 79 3.03 15.93 8.21
C GLY A 79 3.61 16.17 6.83
N ASN A 80 4.94 16.24 6.72
CA ASN A 80 5.65 16.42 5.45
C ASN A 80 5.33 15.31 4.44
N LEU A 81 5.26 14.05 4.88
CA LEU A 81 4.87 12.94 4.03
C LEU A 81 3.43 13.12 3.51
N THR A 82 2.50 13.53 4.38
CA THR A 82 1.09 13.75 4.00
C THR A 82 0.99 14.88 2.98
N GLU A 83 1.63 16.02 3.25
CA GLU A 83 1.65 17.18 2.34
C GLU A 83 2.29 16.84 1.00
N TRP A 84 3.38 16.05 1.01
CA TRP A 84 4.05 15.60 -0.21
C TRP A 84 3.15 14.68 -1.06
N ILE A 85 2.40 13.76 -0.43
CA ILE A 85 1.41 12.94 -1.15
C ILE A 85 0.31 13.84 -1.72
N GLU A 86 -0.28 14.72 -0.91
CA GLU A 86 -1.36 15.62 -1.35
C GLU A 86 -0.93 16.52 -2.53
N ALA A 87 0.36 16.87 -2.61
CA ALA A 87 0.95 17.66 -3.68
C ALA A 87 1.25 16.88 -4.98
N GLY A 88 0.94 15.58 -5.06
CA GLY A 88 1.14 14.75 -6.25
C GLY A 88 2.14 13.61 -6.08
N GLY A 89 2.73 13.43 -4.89
CA GLY A 89 3.64 12.33 -4.60
C GLY A 89 2.94 10.96 -4.61
N VAL A 90 3.65 9.93 -5.03
CA VAL A 90 3.15 8.54 -5.00
C VAL A 90 3.82 7.72 -3.89
N PHE A 91 3.05 7.36 -2.88
CA PHE A 91 3.54 6.55 -1.76
C PHE A 91 3.16 5.07 -1.92
N ILE A 92 4.15 4.20 -2.11
CA ILE A 92 3.96 2.76 -2.29
C ILE A 92 4.27 2.03 -0.99
N THR A 93 3.35 1.17 -0.55
CA THR A 93 3.56 0.32 0.64
C THR A 93 3.34 -1.16 0.32
N SER A 94 3.98 -2.05 1.08
CA SER A 94 3.80 -3.50 0.87
C SER A 94 3.76 -4.32 2.16
N GLY A 95 2.95 -5.38 2.12
CA GLY A 95 2.77 -6.30 3.24
C GLY A 95 2.34 -5.55 4.50
N SER A 96 3.03 -5.79 5.63
CA SER A 96 2.67 -5.17 6.91
C SER A 96 2.77 -3.65 6.93
N SER A 97 3.57 -3.03 6.06
CA SER A 97 3.68 -1.57 6.00
C SER A 97 2.44 -0.90 5.40
N ALA A 98 1.58 -1.65 4.70
CA ALA A 98 0.34 -1.08 4.16
C ALA A 98 -0.67 -0.69 5.24
N ALA A 99 -0.47 -1.13 6.49
CA ALA A 99 -1.20 -0.62 7.64
C ALA A 99 -0.83 0.83 7.99
N PHE A 100 0.40 1.27 7.71
CA PHE A 100 0.89 2.60 8.12
C PHE A 100 0.02 3.76 7.64
N PRO A 101 -0.23 3.95 6.32
CA PRO A 101 -1.04 5.08 5.86
C PRO A 101 -2.51 5.00 6.32
N ILE A 102 -3.00 3.80 6.62
CA ILE A 102 -4.35 3.58 7.17
C ILE A 102 -4.39 3.99 8.64
N ASP A 103 -3.49 3.45 9.46
CA ASP A 103 -3.40 3.70 10.90
C ASP A 103 -3.16 5.18 11.21
N MET A 104 -2.38 5.87 10.37
CA MET A 104 -2.05 7.29 10.53
C MET A 104 -3.10 8.22 9.92
N GLY A 105 -4.16 7.69 9.29
CA GLY A 105 -5.25 8.49 8.73
C GLY A 105 -4.88 9.26 7.46
N ILE A 106 -3.81 8.87 6.76
CA ILE A 106 -3.43 9.44 5.46
C ILE A 106 -4.45 9.04 4.39
N THR A 107 -4.85 7.76 4.39
CA THR A 107 -5.84 7.23 3.45
C THR A 107 -7.24 7.24 4.02
N ARG A 108 -8.25 7.43 3.17
CA ARG A 108 -9.67 7.28 3.51
C ARG A 108 -10.27 6.04 2.87
N ARG A 109 -11.41 5.58 3.42
CA ARG A 109 -12.28 4.56 2.83
C ARG A 109 -11.64 3.18 2.60
N ILE A 110 -10.48 2.93 3.19
CA ILE A 110 -9.84 1.63 3.19
C ILE A 110 -9.52 1.20 4.63
N SER A 111 -9.67 -0.09 4.90
CA SER A 111 -9.31 -0.71 6.16
C SER A 111 -8.70 -2.10 5.94
N ILE A 112 -8.10 -2.66 6.99
CA ILE A 112 -7.61 -4.03 7.01
C ILE A 112 -8.60 -4.89 7.78
N ARG A 113 -9.09 -5.96 7.15
CA ARG A 113 -9.96 -6.94 7.79
C ARG A 113 -9.15 -7.83 8.73
N GLU A 114 -9.70 -8.11 9.90
CA GLU A 114 -9.17 -9.17 10.76
C GLU A 114 -9.59 -10.52 10.19
N THR A 115 -8.61 -11.39 9.92
CA THR A 115 -8.85 -12.74 9.40
C THR A 115 -8.51 -13.78 10.45
N ARG A 116 -9.50 -14.54 10.91
CA ARG A 116 -9.33 -15.46 12.06
C ARG A 116 -8.88 -16.85 11.61
N ASN A 117 -9.24 -17.24 10.40
CA ASN A 117 -9.01 -18.60 9.88
C ASN A 117 -7.88 -18.63 8.85
N LEU A 118 -7.55 -17.48 8.26
CA LEU A 118 -6.55 -17.35 7.22
C LEU A 118 -5.17 -17.67 7.76
N GLN A 119 -4.57 -18.73 7.21
CA GLN A 119 -3.18 -19.07 7.41
C GLN A 119 -2.49 -19.12 6.06
N ALA A 120 -1.61 -18.15 5.81
CA ALA A 120 -0.78 -18.11 4.62
C ALA A 120 0.69 -17.95 5.01
N ARG A 121 1.48 -19.03 4.90
CA ARG A 121 2.92 -19.00 5.20
C ARG A 121 3.74 -18.98 3.93
N GLY A 122 3.74 -17.83 3.28
CA GLY A 122 4.57 -17.60 2.09
C GLY A 122 4.10 -18.44 0.92
N SER A 123 2.88 -18.15 0.47
CA SER A 123 2.19 -18.89 -0.58
C SER A 123 2.20 -18.08 -1.87
N ILE A 124 2.17 -18.78 -3.00
CA ILE A 124 1.84 -18.17 -4.29
C ILE A 124 0.34 -18.33 -4.46
N VAL A 125 -0.34 -17.20 -4.65
CA VAL A 125 -1.79 -17.14 -4.83
C VAL A 125 -2.12 -16.55 -6.19
N ARG A 126 -3.26 -16.96 -6.73
CA ARG A 126 -3.85 -16.42 -7.94
C ARG A 126 -4.53 -15.10 -7.63
N THR A 127 -4.22 -14.10 -8.44
CA THR A 127 -4.86 -12.78 -8.41
C THR A 127 -5.27 -12.38 -9.81
N ALA A 128 -6.28 -11.53 -9.96
CA ALA A 128 -6.80 -11.08 -11.25
C ALA A 128 -6.73 -9.55 -11.36
N VAL A 129 -6.51 -9.05 -12.57
CA VAL A 129 -6.59 -7.62 -12.87
C VAL A 129 -8.06 -7.21 -12.86
N ASP A 130 -8.39 -6.18 -12.07
CA ASP A 130 -9.77 -5.70 -11.89
C ASP A 130 -10.09 -4.44 -12.71
N ASP A 131 -9.07 -3.71 -13.17
CA ASP A 131 -9.23 -2.42 -13.84
C ASP A 131 -8.10 -2.17 -14.87
N ASN A 132 -8.32 -1.21 -15.77
CA ASN A 132 -7.40 -0.78 -16.81
C ASN A 132 -6.37 0.27 -16.34
N SER A 133 -6.06 0.26 -15.04
CA SER A 133 -5.07 1.14 -14.43
C SER A 133 -3.71 1.06 -15.16
N PRO A 134 -2.96 2.17 -15.28
CA PRO A 134 -1.58 2.13 -15.76
C PRO A 134 -0.69 1.14 -14.97
N ILE A 135 -1.03 0.87 -13.71
CA ILE A 135 -0.32 -0.08 -12.84
C ILE A 135 -0.34 -1.51 -13.44
N THR A 136 -1.38 -1.88 -14.20
CA THR A 136 -1.54 -3.22 -14.78
C THR A 136 -1.13 -3.30 -16.25
N TYR A 137 -0.57 -2.24 -16.84
CA TYR A 137 -0.09 -2.28 -18.22
C TYR A 137 0.87 -3.44 -18.49
N GLY A 138 0.58 -4.20 -19.56
CA GLY A 138 1.31 -5.42 -19.92
C GLY A 138 0.79 -6.71 -19.28
N TYR A 139 -0.19 -6.64 -18.37
CA TYR A 139 -0.88 -7.81 -17.82
C TYR A 139 -2.21 -8.06 -18.54
N THR A 140 -2.47 -9.32 -18.92
CA THR A 140 -3.69 -9.70 -19.67
C THR A 140 -4.44 -10.89 -19.05
N GLY A 141 -4.33 -11.08 -17.73
CA GLY A 141 -4.98 -12.19 -17.03
C GLY A 141 -4.48 -12.35 -15.60
N ASP A 142 -4.51 -13.59 -15.10
CA ASP A 142 -4.11 -13.89 -13.74
C ASP A 142 -2.63 -13.57 -13.46
N ILE A 143 -2.39 -12.94 -12.31
CA ILE A 143 -1.06 -12.60 -11.81
C ILE A 143 -0.76 -13.50 -10.62
N PRO A 144 0.26 -14.37 -10.68
CA PRO A 144 0.75 -15.09 -9.51
C PRO A 144 1.38 -14.11 -8.51
N MET A 145 0.87 -14.07 -7.29
CA MET A 145 1.32 -13.15 -6.24
C MET A 145 1.87 -13.91 -5.03
N TYR A 146 3.01 -13.48 -4.50
CA TYR A 146 3.47 -13.97 -3.21
C TYR A 146 2.75 -13.28 -2.06
N PHE A 147 2.04 -14.06 -1.25
CA PHE A 147 1.24 -13.60 -0.12
C PHE A 147 1.65 -14.31 1.18
N SER A 148 1.59 -13.59 2.30
CA SER A 148 2.01 -14.14 3.59
C SER A 148 1.30 -13.46 4.75
N ALA A 149 0.15 -14.04 5.08
CA ALA A 149 -0.69 -13.81 6.25
C ALA A 149 -1.37 -12.43 6.35
N GLY A 150 -1.22 -11.55 5.36
CA GLY A 150 -1.89 -10.26 5.34
C GLY A 150 -1.03 -9.15 4.72
N PRO A 151 -1.63 -7.97 4.51
CA PRO A 151 -3.00 -7.59 4.91
C PRO A 151 -4.10 -8.17 3.99
N VAL A 152 -5.35 -8.11 4.46
CA VAL A 152 -6.57 -8.30 3.64
C VAL A 152 -7.35 -7.00 3.67
N PHE A 153 -7.49 -6.36 2.51
CA PHE A 153 -8.09 -5.03 2.43
C PHE A 153 -9.62 -5.08 2.37
N SER A 154 -10.25 -4.01 2.83
CA SER A 154 -11.67 -3.71 2.61
C SER A 154 -11.80 -2.27 2.16
N ILE A 155 -12.61 -2.02 1.14
CA ILE A 155 -12.90 -0.68 0.63
C ILE A 155 -14.35 -0.33 0.96
N ASN A 156 -14.58 0.90 1.44
CA ASN A 156 -15.90 1.47 1.64
C ASN A 156 -16.25 2.42 0.48
N LYS A 157 -17.13 1.97 -0.41
CA LYS A 157 -17.61 2.75 -1.55
C LYS A 157 -18.86 3.59 -1.26
N GLY A 158 -19.45 3.50 -0.06
CA GLY A 158 -20.69 4.20 0.25
C GLY A 158 -20.51 5.72 0.27
N LEU A 159 -21.28 6.42 -0.55
CA LEU A 159 -21.18 7.89 -0.72
C LEU A 159 -22.29 8.69 -0.04
N GLY A 160 -23.22 8.01 0.64
CA GLY A 160 -24.35 8.61 1.31
C GLY A 160 -25.63 7.83 1.00
N ASP A 161 -26.77 8.49 1.11
CA ASP A 161 -28.08 7.96 0.74
C ASP A 161 -28.63 8.66 -0.53
N ALA A 162 -29.86 8.32 -0.92
CA ALA A 162 -30.57 8.94 -2.04
C ALA A 162 -30.81 10.46 -1.88
N ARG A 163 -30.60 11.04 -0.69
CA ARG A 163 -30.71 12.50 -0.45
C ARG A 163 -29.37 13.20 -0.64
N THR A 164 -28.27 12.45 -0.77
CA THR A 164 -26.95 13.01 -0.99
C THR A 164 -26.86 13.49 -2.44
N PRO A 165 -26.55 14.78 -2.69
CA PRO A 165 -26.52 15.30 -4.05
C PRO A 165 -25.49 14.60 -4.93
N ASP A 166 -25.83 14.35 -6.20
CA ASP A 166 -24.92 13.69 -7.15
C ASP A 166 -23.59 14.41 -7.29
N TRP A 167 -23.57 15.75 -7.33
CA TRP A 167 -22.32 16.51 -7.40
C TRP A 167 -21.35 16.19 -6.26
N TYR A 168 -21.87 15.88 -5.05
CA TYR A 168 -21.04 15.49 -3.92
C TYR A 168 -20.56 14.06 -4.06
N LYS A 169 -21.45 13.14 -4.47
CA LYS A 169 -21.11 11.74 -4.72
C LYS A 169 -20.02 11.64 -5.79
N ASP A 170 -20.17 12.37 -6.89
CA ASP A 170 -19.21 12.40 -8.00
C ASP A 170 -17.84 12.94 -7.55
N ALA A 171 -17.82 14.04 -6.79
CA ALA A 171 -16.58 14.59 -6.23
C ALA A 171 -15.90 13.61 -5.27
N ALA A 172 -16.64 13.06 -4.31
CA ALA A 172 -16.13 12.11 -3.34
C ALA A 172 -15.67 10.78 -3.99
N TRP A 173 -16.33 10.34 -5.06
CA TRP A 173 -15.88 9.19 -5.85
C TRP A 173 -14.49 9.43 -6.46
N MET A 174 -14.28 10.59 -7.05
CA MET A 174 -13.02 10.94 -7.71
C MET A 174 -11.89 11.28 -6.72
N GLU A 175 -12.22 11.81 -5.55
CA GLU A 175 -11.23 12.32 -4.58
C GLU A 175 -10.93 11.35 -3.44
N GLU A 176 -11.86 10.46 -3.07
CA GLU A 176 -11.70 9.63 -1.87
C GLU A 176 -11.87 8.13 -2.10
N VAL A 177 -12.64 7.70 -3.10
CA VAL A 177 -12.96 6.27 -3.27
C VAL A 177 -11.79 5.53 -3.89
N PRO A 178 -11.15 4.56 -3.20
CA PRO A 178 -10.06 3.78 -3.78
C PRO A 178 -10.51 2.91 -4.94
N ARG A 179 -9.63 2.74 -5.94
CA ARG A 179 -9.81 1.72 -6.98
C ARG A 179 -9.10 0.43 -6.62
N THR A 180 -9.74 -0.70 -6.89
CA THR A 180 -9.08 -2.01 -6.84
C THR A 180 -8.36 -2.23 -8.16
N VAL A 181 -7.04 -2.42 -8.10
CA VAL A 181 -6.19 -2.63 -9.29
C VAL A 181 -6.05 -4.13 -9.58
N VAL A 182 -5.88 -4.91 -8.52
CA VAL A 182 -5.77 -6.37 -8.56
C VAL A 182 -6.54 -6.94 -7.38
N SER A 183 -7.35 -7.98 -7.60
CA SER A 183 -8.03 -8.76 -6.55
C SER A 183 -7.45 -10.16 -6.41
N PHE A 184 -7.59 -10.78 -5.23
CA PHE A 184 -7.42 -12.22 -5.13
C PHE A 184 -8.52 -12.93 -5.93
N ALA A 185 -8.17 -14.04 -6.58
CA ALA A 185 -9.13 -14.77 -7.40
C ALA A 185 -10.37 -15.19 -6.59
N LYS A 186 -11.51 -15.34 -7.28
CA LYS A 186 -12.76 -15.80 -6.66
C LYS A 186 -12.80 -17.31 -6.44
N GLU A 187 -11.98 -18.04 -7.19
CA GLU A 187 -11.88 -19.50 -7.15
C GLU A 187 -10.41 -19.89 -7.35
N ASP A 188 -10.02 -21.09 -6.89
CA ASP A 188 -8.67 -21.65 -7.07
C ASP A 188 -7.53 -20.68 -6.70
N ILE A 189 -7.64 -20.06 -5.52
CA ILE A 189 -6.71 -19.03 -5.03
C ILE A 189 -5.31 -19.63 -4.80
N GLY A 190 -5.21 -20.80 -4.17
CA GLY A 190 -3.92 -21.43 -3.88
C GLY A 190 -3.24 -21.97 -5.14
N MET A 191 -2.08 -21.43 -5.50
CA MET A 191 -1.23 -22.00 -6.56
C MET A 191 -0.11 -22.87 -6.00
N SER A 192 0.54 -22.43 -4.91
CA SER A 192 1.53 -23.23 -4.17
C SER A 192 1.79 -22.67 -2.77
N GLY A 193 2.38 -23.50 -1.90
CA GLY A 193 2.66 -23.13 -0.50
C GLY A 193 1.53 -23.50 0.46
N MET A 194 1.60 -22.97 1.69
CA MET A 194 0.62 -23.28 2.75
C MET A 194 -0.46 -22.20 2.79
N LEU A 195 -1.64 -22.51 2.28
CA LEU A 195 -2.83 -21.67 2.35
C LEU A 195 -3.99 -22.45 2.99
N GLN A 196 -4.58 -21.88 4.03
CA GLN A 196 -5.79 -22.37 4.70
C GLN A 196 -6.68 -21.17 5.02
N GLY A 197 -8.00 -21.33 5.00
CA GLY A 197 -8.94 -20.23 5.22
C GLY A 197 -9.01 -19.25 4.05
N GLU A 198 -8.75 -19.72 2.82
CA GLU A 198 -8.71 -18.90 1.61
C GLU A 198 -10.03 -18.20 1.29
N GLY A 199 -11.15 -18.68 1.85
CA GLY A 199 -12.45 -17.99 1.80
C GLY A 199 -12.36 -16.53 2.23
N GLU A 200 -11.53 -16.21 3.23
CA GLU A 200 -11.32 -14.83 3.73
C GLU A 200 -10.54 -13.93 2.74
N LEU A 201 -9.93 -14.51 1.68
CA LEU A 201 -9.26 -13.76 0.60
C LEU A 201 -10.13 -13.56 -0.64
N THR A 202 -11.14 -14.41 -0.85
CA THR A 202 -11.93 -14.50 -2.08
C THR A 202 -12.43 -13.14 -2.57
N GLY A 203 -11.98 -12.72 -3.75
CA GLY A 203 -12.38 -11.45 -4.38
C GLY A 203 -11.97 -10.18 -3.62
N THR A 204 -11.19 -10.30 -2.54
CA THR A 204 -10.71 -9.13 -1.80
C THR A 204 -9.61 -8.40 -2.57
N PRO A 205 -9.41 -7.09 -2.36
CA PRO A 205 -8.34 -6.36 -3.02
C PRO A 205 -6.95 -6.86 -2.60
N ALA A 206 -6.07 -7.05 -3.58
CA ALA A 206 -4.67 -7.42 -3.40
C ALA A 206 -3.71 -6.25 -3.72
N VAL A 207 -4.08 -5.38 -4.66
CA VAL A 207 -3.44 -4.09 -4.93
C VAL A 207 -4.52 -3.02 -5.01
N VAL A 208 -4.37 -1.98 -4.21
CA VAL A 208 -5.32 -0.86 -4.14
C VAL A 208 -4.58 0.43 -4.42
N ASP A 209 -5.19 1.30 -5.22
CA ASP A 209 -4.73 2.66 -5.42
C ASP A 209 -5.73 3.63 -4.78
N VAL A 210 -5.26 4.34 -3.75
CA VAL A 210 -6.05 5.27 -2.95
C VAL A 210 -5.69 6.71 -3.35
N PRO A 211 -6.65 7.51 -3.84
CA PRO A 211 -6.39 8.92 -4.14
C PRO A 211 -6.22 9.72 -2.83
N VAL A 212 -5.21 10.60 -2.80
CA VAL A 212 -4.95 11.50 -1.67
C VAL A 212 -4.48 12.85 -2.22
N GLY A 213 -5.36 13.85 -2.22
CA GLY A 213 -5.12 15.11 -2.92
C GLY A 213 -4.84 14.85 -4.41
N GLU A 214 -3.76 15.43 -4.92
CA GLU A 214 -3.30 15.19 -6.30
C GLU A 214 -2.46 13.92 -6.44
N GLY A 215 -1.99 13.34 -5.32
CA GLY A 215 -1.17 12.14 -5.33
C GLY A 215 -1.93 10.87 -4.97
N HIS A 216 -1.15 9.83 -4.68
CA HIS A 216 -1.66 8.47 -4.57
C HIS A 216 -0.94 7.68 -3.48
N VAL A 217 -1.70 6.86 -2.75
CA VAL A 217 -1.15 5.82 -1.90
C VAL A 217 -1.48 4.46 -2.50
N VAL A 218 -0.45 3.73 -2.94
CA VAL A 218 -0.60 2.41 -3.56
C VAL A 218 -0.24 1.32 -2.56
N LEU A 219 -1.23 0.51 -2.19
CA LEU A 219 -1.14 -0.50 -1.15
C LEU A 219 -1.05 -1.90 -1.76
N PHE A 220 0.03 -2.63 -1.47
CA PHE A 220 0.21 -4.01 -1.90
C PHE A 220 0.01 -4.98 -0.72
N ALA A 221 -0.96 -5.88 -0.83
CA ALA A 221 -1.11 -6.99 0.11
C ALA A 221 0.05 -8.00 -0.03
N GLY A 222 0.47 -8.23 -1.28
CA GLY A 222 1.62 -9.06 -1.62
C GLY A 222 2.96 -8.42 -1.25
N ARG A 223 4.05 -9.16 -1.49
CA ARG A 223 5.42 -8.66 -1.32
C ARG A 223 6.13 -8.55 -2.68
N PRO A 224 5.83 -7.53 -3.49
CA PRO A 224 6.38 -7.38 -4.83
C PRO A 224 7.91 -7.22 -4.86
N VAL A 225 8.53 -6.71 -3.78
CA VAL A 225 9.99 -6.61 -3.63
C VAL A 225 10.50 -7.64 -2.61
N ARG A 226 10.45 -8.94 -2.95
CA ARG A 226 11.00 -10.01 -2.10
C ARG A 226 12.05 -10.85 -2.82
N ARG A 227 13.33 -10.61 -2.49
CA ARG A 227 14.48 -11.50 -2.80
C ARG A 227 14.48 -12.04 -4.23
N TRP A 228 14.10 -11.24 -5.23
CA TRP A 228 14.03 -11.66 -6.65
C TRP A 228 13.05 -12.81 -6.98
N ASN A 229 12.22 -13.28 -6.02
CA ASN A 229 11.36 -14.45 -6.20
C ASN A 229 9.96 -14.14 -6.76
N THR A 230 9.62 -12.86 -6.90
CA THR A 230 8.26 -12.40 -7.23
C THR A 230 8.20 -11.80 -8.62
N GLN A 231 8.74 -12.51 -9.61
CA GLN A 231 8.80 -12.04 -11.00
C GLN A 231 7.42 -11.69 -11.57
N GLY A 232 6.36 -12.38 -11.11
CA GLY A 232 4.99 -12.18 -11.60
C GLY A 232 4.38 -10.82 -11.26
N ASN A 233 4.72 -10.17 -10.14
CA ASN A 233 4.07 -8.93 -9.70
C ASN A 233 5.05 -7.74 -9.52
N HIS A 234 6.33 -7.92 -9.79
CA HIS A 234 7.34 -6.87 -9.68
C HIS A 234 7.13 -5.75 -10.72
N ALA A 235 6.58 -6.08 -11.89
CA ALA A 235 6.27 -5.07 -12.91
C ALA A 235 5.15 -4.10 -12.47
N LEU A 236 4.27 -4.50 -11.54
CA LEU A 236 3.26 -3.58 -10.99
C LEU A 236 3.91 -2.37 -10.31
N ILE A 237 4.98 -2.58 -9.52
CA ILE A 237 5.72 -1.46 -8.91
C ILE A 237 6.37 -0.58 -9.97
N PHE A 238 6.97 -1.19 -11.00
CA PHE A 238 7.58 -0.40 -12.07
C PHE A 238 6.55 0.40 -12.86
N ASN A 239 5.41 -0.19 -13.18
CA ASN A 239 4.32 0.52 -13.83
C ASN A 239 3.83 1.69 -12.96
N THR A 240 3.68 1.47 -11.64
CA THR A 240 3.37 2.57 -10.71
C THR A 240 4.42 3.68 -10.78
N MET A 241 5.71 3.35 -10.80
CA MET A 241 6.79 4.33 -10.88
C MET A 241 6.89 5.01 -12.24
N LEU A 242 6.67 4.30 -13.34
CA LEU A 242 6.77 4.83 -14.70
C LEU A 242 5.60 5.73 -15.05
N HIS A 243 4.44 5.49 -14.43
CA HIS A 243 3.19 6.22 -14.66
C HIS A 243 2.74 7.01 -13.43
N TRP A 244 3.69 7.40 -12.56
CA TRP A 244 3.40 8.02 -11.27
C TRP A 244 2.51 9.28 -11.40
N ASN A 245 2.71 10.04 -12.48
CA ASN A 245 2.00 11.28 -12.80
C ASN A 245 0.68 11.06 -13.58
N ASP A 246 0.36 9.82 -13.93
CA ASP A 246 -0.79 9.47 -14.78
C ASP A 246 -1.69 8.40 -14.16
N LEU A 247 -1.53 8.10 -12.86
CA LEU A 247 -2.28 7.03 -12.19
C LEU A 247 -3.80 7.24 -12.23
N ARG A 248 -4.31 8.48 -12.28
CA ARG A 248 -5.75 8.74 -12.46
C ARG A 248 -6.31 8.31 -13.82
N THR A 249 -5.47 7.92 -14.78
CA THR A 249 -5.91 7.42 -16.08
C THR A 249 -6.82 6.20 -15.91
N GLY A 250 -7.97 6.24 -16.59
CA GLY A 250 -8.94 5.16 -16.57
C GLY A 250 -9.61 4.95 -15.21
N TRP A 251 -9.67 5.98 -14.35
CA TRP A 251 -10.38 5.87 -13.07
C TRP A 251 -11.82 5.39 -13.30
N PRO A 252 -12.32 4.39 -12.54
CA PRO A 252 -13.66 3.87 -12.73
C PRO A 252 -14.73 4.96 -12.60
N GLU A 253 -15.78 4.89 -13.41
CA GLU A 253 -16.95 5.76 -13.23
C GLU A 253 -17.72 5.36 -11.96
N ARG A 254 -18.39 6.33 -11.33
CA ARG A 254 -19.27 6.07 -10.19
C ARG A 254 -20.44 5.19 -10.67
N PRO A 255 -20.72 4.04 -10.02
CA PRO A 255 -21.92 3.26 -10.28
C PRO A 255 -23.19 4.11 -10.12
N GLY A 256 -24.23 3.81 -10.90
CA GLY A 256 -25.52 4.47 -10.71
C GLY A 256 -26.13 4.09 -9.36
N ASP A 257 -27.07 4.90 -8.88
CA ASP A 257 -27.76 4.63 -7.60
C ASP A 257 -28.50 3.27 -7.60
N ASP A 258 -28.86 2.74 -8.78
CA ASP A 258 -29.50 1.42 -8.93
C ASP A 258 -28.51 0.22 -8.81
N ASP A 259 -27.20 0.46 -9.00
CA ASP A 259 -26.14 -0.58 -8.99
C ASP A 259 -25.51 -0.78 -7.59
N GLU A 260 -25.63 0.21 -6.70
CA GLU A 260 -25.10 0.15 -5.32
C GLU A 260 -25.90 -0.85 -4.44
N ASP A 261 -27.19 -1.02 -4.70
CA ASP A 261 -28.06 -1.95 -3.95
C ASP A 261 -27.69 -3.42 -4.20
N GLU A 262 -27.23 -3.78 -5.41
CA GLU A 262 -26.79 -5.15 -5.72
C GLU A 262 -25.42 -5.47 -5.12
N THR A 263 -24.48 -4.52 -5.14
CA THR A 263 -23.12 -4.73 -4.59
C THR A 263 -23.09 -4.64 -3.07
N GLY A 264 -23.90 -3.79 -2.45
CA GLY A 264 -24.11 -3.74 -1.00
C GLY A 264 -24.77 -5.01 -0.46
N GLY A 265 -25.80 -5.50 -1.16
CA GLY A 265 -26.51 -6.74 -0.77
C GLY A 265 -25.64 -8.00 -0.87
N LEU A 266 -24.74 -8.09 -1.86
CA LEU A 266 -23.82 -9.22 -2.02
C LEU A 266 -22.73 -9.25 -0.93
N LEU A 267 -22.23 -8.08 -0.49
CA LEU A 267 -21.24 -7.97 0.58
C LEU A 267 -21.84 -8.24 1.97
N GLU A 268 -23.10 -7.87 2.21
CA GLU A 268 -23.81 -8.24 3.45
C GLU A 268 -24.14 -9.73 3.52
N TRP A 269 -24.54 -10.36 2.41
CA TRP A 269 -24.81 -11.80 2.37
C TRP A 269 -23.54 -12.64 2.60
N ALA A 270 -22.41 -12.25 2.01
CA ALA A 270 -21.13 -12.94 2.15
C ALA A 270 -20.47 -12.77 3.53
N ASN A 271 -20.87 -11.76 4.32
CA ASN A 271 -20.43 -11.59 5.71
C ASN A 271 -21.35 -12.30 6.73
N GLN A 272 -22.47 -12.87 6.28
CA GLN A 272 -23.45 -13.59 7.11
C GLN A 272 -23.38 -15.12 6.97
N HIS A 273 -22.57 -15.65 6.05
CA HIS A 273 -22.42 -17.09 5.76
C HIS A 273 -20.93 -17.46 5.62
#